data_AF-A0A1H7MLA0-F1
#
_entry.id   AF-A0A1H7MLA0-F1
#
_cell.length_a   1.000
_cell.length_b   1.000
_cell.length_c   1.000
_cell.angle_alpha   90.00
_cell.angle_beta   90.00
_cell.angle_gamma   90.00
#
_symmetry.space_group_name_H-M   'P 1'
#
loop_
_entity.id
_entity.type
_entity.pdbx_description
1 polymer ?
#
loop_
_entity_poly.entity_id
_entity_poly.type
_entity_poly.pdbx_seq_one_letter_code
_entity_poly.pdbx_strand_id
1 'polypeptide(L)'
;MGIVSSKTQALQEVASVDDFLNVAATETVPLFEHLEFEFLLEYDVFAPARRGRTRVHKPPELFRGFLHCYYEDVYGTRPVTRELQKPLVWLSCGFDRPPSRDTVDRFLTDLEHVVDEVFDHLVEQAAARGLLDSTYRIDSTHVEAIPWNDEASWNYDPTAEDHYYGFGCTIVSTGAKIPIAAEFTPAKQAAEETAMRVTRDALAVAQPIWMLGDSAYDTLDWHDYLLAAGVVPVAPYNPRNTDDPLDIEYRVEDRIEKHSEDVQLKQSVLDETYNRRTQVERTNDAVKDCGLGHVRARGRVHARAQVFLALCLRVVVVLTNYERGDNPGRELLKA
;
A
#
# COMPACT_ATOMS: atom_id res chain seq x y z
N MET A 1 53.14 -1.18 30.66
CA MET A 1 52.21 -2.22 31.12
C MET A 1 50.81 -1.65 31.02
N GLY A 2 50.13 -1.96 29.92
CA GLY A 2 48.80 -1.43 29.62
C GLY A 2 47.71 -2.20 30.35
N ILE A 3 46.77 -1.46 30.93
CA ILE A 3 45.57 -1.97 31.60
C ILE A 3 44.61 -2.47 30.51
N VAL A 4 44.36 -3.78 30.50
CA VAL A 4 43.31 -4.40 29.68
C VAL A 4 41.97 -4.10 30.37
N SER A 5 41.18 -3.20 29.77
CA SER A 5 39.79 -2.98 30.16
C SER A 5 38.93 -4.08 29.53
N SER A 6 38.56 -5.08 30.34
CA SER A 6 37.57 -6.08 29.96
C SER A 6 36.18 -5.45 29.99
N LYS A 7 35.73 -4.91 28.85
CA LYS A 7 34.30 -4.72 28.61
C LYS A 7 33.67 -6.07 28.27
N THR A 8 33.60 -6.93 29.28
CA THR A 8 32.66 -8.06 29.27
C THR A 8 31.31 -7.46 29.62
N GLN A 9 30.59 -7.02 28.60
CA GLN A 9 29.18 -6.67 28.72
C GLN A 9 28.49 -7.94 29.23
N ALA A 10 28.05 -7.90 30.49
CA ALA A 10 27.43 -9.03 31.15
C ALA A 10 26.23 -9.47 30.30
N LEU A 11 26.32 -10.68 29.74
CA LEU A 11 25.18 -11.43 29.24
C LEU A 11 24.20 -11.53 30.42
N GLN A 12 23.13 -10.73 30.39
CA GLN A 12 22.02 -10.91 31.32
C GLN A 12 21.51 -12.34 31.17
N GLU A 13 21.23 -13.02 32.28
CA GLU A 13 20.54 -14.30 32.28
C GLU A 13 19.13 -14.08 31.75
N VAL A 14 18.95 -14.32 30.45
CA VAL A 14 17.65 -14.24 29.82
C VAL A 14 16.96 -15.59 30.03
N ALA A 15 15.87 -15.59 30.79
CA ALA A 15 15.26 -16.81 31.34
C ALA A 15 14.55 -17.69 30.29
N SER A 16 14.30 -17.16 29.09
CA SER A 16 13.67 -17.86 27.97
C SER A 16 14.14 -17.33 26.62
N VAL A 17 13.89 -18.07 25.53
CA VAL A 17 14.12 -17.59 24.16
C VAL A 17 13.25 -16.37 23.87
N ASP A 18 12.03 -16.32 24.42
CA ASP A 18 11.09 -15.21 24.24
C ASP A 18 11.61 -13.93 24.90
N ASP A 19 12.18 -14.03 26.11
CA ASP A 19 12.83 -12.88 26.75
C ASP A 19 14.06 -12.42 25.97
N PHE A 20 14.76 -13.33 25.27
CA PHE A 20 15.93 -12.98 24.46
C PHE A 20 15.52 -12.34 23.15
N LEU A 21 14.43 -12.82 22.53
CA LEU A 21 13.81 -12.20 21.38
C LEU A 21 13.18 -10.85 21.74
N ASN A 22 12.67 -10.67 22.96
CA ASN A 22 12.20 -9.37 23.46
C ASN A 22 13.36 -8.40 23.71
N VAL A 23 14.49 -8.88 24.24
CA VAL A 23 15.71 -8.07 24.42
C VAL A 23 16.42 -7.80 23.09
N ALA A 24 16.33 -8.72 22.13
CA ALA A 24 16.87 -8.62 20.79
C ALA A 24 15.81 -8.24 19.74
N ALA A 25 14.67 -7.70 20.19
CA ALA A 25 13.52 -7.43 19.34
C ALA A 25 13.95 -6.58 18.17
N THR A 26 13.78 -7.11 16.97
CA THR A 26 13.90 -6.31 15.76
C THR A 26 12.82 -5.23 15.84
N GLU A 27 13.08 -4.03 15.30
CA GLU A 27 12.13 -2.90 15.31
C GLU A 27 10.74 -3.25 14.72
N THR A 28 10.68 -4.38 14.02
CA THR A 28 9.55 -4.99 13.33
C THR A 28 8.68 -5.93 14.17
N VAL A 29 9.11 -6.41 15.35
CA VAL A 29 8.27 -7.30 16.20
C VAL A 29 6.89 -6.68 16.48
N PRO A 30 6.78 -5.38 16.83
CA PRO A 30 5.47 -4.77 17.07
C PRO A 30 4.52 -4.81 15.88
N LEU A 31 5.01 -4.95 14.64
CA LEU A 31 4.14 -5.08 13.45
C LEU A 31 3.24 -6.33 13.51
N PHE A 32 3.61 -7.32 14.34
CA PHE A 32 2.96 -8.63 14.40
C PHE A 32 2.21 -8.87 15.73
N GLU A 33 2.29 -7.94 16.68
CA GLU A 33 1.70 -8.11 18.02
C GLU A 33 0.19 -7.86 18.04
N HIS A 34 -0.29 -6.97 17.18
CA HIS A 34 -1.68 -6.50 17.20
C HIS A 34 -2.51 -6.95 15.99
N LEU A 35 -1.91 -7.72 15.08
CA LEU A 35 -2.54 -8.23 13.87
C LEU A 35 -2.34 -9.73 13.75
N GLU A 36 -3.45 -10.44 13.59
CA GLU A 36 -3.46 -11.86 13.26
C GLU A 36 -3.40 -12.03 11.73
N PHE A 37 -2.50 -12.88 11.26
CA PHE A 37 -2.32 -13.16 9.84
C PHE A 37 -2.85 -14.54 9.46
N GLU A 38 -3.49 -15.24 10.40
CA GLU A 38 -4.07 -16.57 10.27
C GLU A 38 -5.15 -16.64 9.19
N PHE A 39 -5.80 -15.52 8.84
CA PHE A 39 -6.74 -15.42 7.72
C PHE A 39 -6.10 -15.88 6.39
N LEU A 40 -4.78 -15.77 6.24
CA LEU A 40 -4.06 -16.28 5.07
C LEU A 40 -4.17 -17.80 4.90
N LEU A 41 -4.56 -18.54 5.95
CA LEU A 41 -4.78 -19.98 5.87
C LEU A 41 -6.09 -20.35 5.17
N GLU A 42 -6.98 -19.39 4.96
CA GLU A 42 -8.30 -19.60 4.35
C GLU A 42 -8.23 -19.66 2.82
N TYR A 43 -7.16 -19.13 2.21
CA TYR A 43 -7.01 -19.15 0.76
C TYR A 43 -6.49 -20.48 0.21
N ASP A 44 -7.26 -21.09 -0.68
CA ASP A 44 -6.95 -22.37 -1.32
C ASP A 44 -5.60 -22.39 -2.06
N VAL A 45 -5.14 -21.24 -2.57
CA VAL A 45 -3.84 -21.13 -3.27
C VAL A 45 -2.67 -21.57 -2.38
N PHE A 46 -2.80 -21.37 -1.06
CA PHE A 46 -1.79 -21.75 -0.09
C PHE A 46 -1.96 -23.18 0.43
N ALA A 47 -3.05 -23.88 0.09
CA ALA A 47 -3.27 -25.24 0.51
C ALA A 47 -2.19 -26.19 -0.05
N PRO A 48 -1.87 -27.30 0.64
CA PRO A 48 -0.97 -28.31 0.11
C PRO A 48 -1.55 -28.94 -1.17
N ALA A 49 -0.75 -28.99 -2.25
CA ALA A 49 -1.18 -29.69 -3.45
C ALA A 49 -1.31 -31.21 -3.20
N ARG A 50 -2.42 -31.83 -3.66
CA ARG A 50 -2.71 -33.27 -3.47
C ARG A 50 -1.59 -34.22 -3.90
N ARG A 51 -0.73 -33.81 -4.84
CA ARG A 51 0.44 -34.57 -5.34
C ARG A 51 1.76 -33.83 -5.14
N GLY A 52 1.74 -32.67 -4.48
CA GLY A 52 2.91 -31.84 -4.27
C GLY A 52 3.64 -32.19 -2.98
N ARG A 53 4.83 -31.63 -2.82
CA ARG A 53 5.59 -31.71 -1.58
C ARG A 53 4.84 -30.94 -0.49
N THR A 54 4.76 -31.51 0.72
CA THR A 54 4.18 -30.83 1.88
C THR A 54 4.85 -29.47 2.08
N ARG A 55 4.04 -28.40 2.12
CA ARG A 55 4.50 -27.06 2.45
C ARG A 55 4.96 -27.07 3.91
N VAL A 56 6.22 -26.73 4.15
CA VAL A 56 6.81 -26.75 5.50
C VAL A 56 6.59 -25.42 6.23
N HIS A 57 6.52 -24.31 5.48
CA HIS A 57 6.30 -22.97 6.01
C HIS A 57 4.86 -22.55 5.77
N LYS A 58 4.26 -21.88 6.74
CA LYS A 58 2.88 -21.40 6.64
C LYS A 58 2.83 -20.01 6.00
N PRO A 59 1.74 -19.65 5.30
CA PRO A 59 1.55 -18.32 4.72
C PRO A 59 1.73 -17.16 5.71
N PRO A 60 1.21 -17.21 6.96
CA PRO A 60 1.41 -16.13 7.93
C PRO A 60 2.89 -15.84 8.22
N GLU A 61 3.72 -16.89 8.36
CA GLU A 61 5.16 -16.76 8.61
C GLU A 61 5.86 -16.08 7.42
N LEU A 62 5.51 -16.49 6.20
CA LEU A 62 6.06 -15.93 4.97
C LEU A 62 5.64 -14.48 4.78
N PHE A 63 4.38 -14.15 5.05
CA PHE A 63 3.88 -12.78 4.96
C PHE A 63 4.58 -11.86 5.97
N ARG A 64 4.67 -12.27 7.24
CA ARG A 64 5.47 -11.56 8.26
C ARG A 64 6.92 -11.37 7.83
N GLY A 65 7.53 -12.40 7.25
CA GLY A 65 8.88 -12.33 6.70
C GLY A 65 9.04 -11.25 5.61
N PHE A 66 8.07 -11.13 4.71
CA PHE A 66 8.07 -10.07 3.70
C PHE A 66 7.85 -8.69 4.30
N LEU A 67 6.90 -8.53 5.23
CA LEU A 67 6.65 -7.27 5.92
C LEU A 67 7.89 -6.79 6.68
N HIS A 68 8.56 -7.70 7.41
CA HIS A 68 9.84 -7.43 8.06
C HIS A 68 10.87 -6.93 7.05
N CYS A 69 11.10 -7.69 5.97
CA CYS A 69 12.11 -7.32 5.00
C CYS A 69 11.81 -5.97 4.33
N TYR A 70 10.56 -5.68 4.02
CA TYR A 70 10.19 -4.41 3.39
C TYR A 70 10.33 -3.24 4.35
N TYR A 71 10.01 -3.43 5.63
CA TYR A 71 10.23 -2.42 6.66
C TYR A 71 11.73 -2.10 6.86
N GLU A 72 12.61 -3.09 6.64
CA GLU A 72 14.07 -2.95 6.74
C GLU A 72 14.76 -2.64 5.39
N ASP A 73 14.01 -2.14 4.40
CA ASP A 73 14.51 -1.80 3.05
C ASP A 73 15.18 -2.97 2.27
N VAL A 74 14.74 -4.20 2.54
CA VAL A 74 15.23 -5.43 1.91
C VAL A 74 14.25 -5.92 0.83
N TYR A 75 14.51 -5.53 -0.42
CA TYR A 75 13.66 -5.84 -1.56
C TYR A 75 14.18 -6.96 -2.46
N GLY A 76 13.25 -7.77 -2.99
CA GLY A 76 13.48 -8.82 -3.98
C GLY A 76 13.81 -10.20 -3.40
N THR A 77 13.54 -11.25 -4.18
CA THR A 77 13.56 -12.66 -3.71
C THR A 77 14.89 -13.07 -3.08
N ARG A 78 16.03 -12.69 -3.68
CA ARG A 78 17.37 -13.08 -3.18
C ARG A 78 17.77 -12.34 -1.89
N PRO A 79 17.67 -11.00 -1.81
CA PRO A 79 17.87 -10.29 -0.55
C PRO A 79 16.94 -10.76 0.56
N VAL A 80 15.63 -10.89 0.31
CA VAL A 80 14.65 -11.40 1.28
C VAL A 80 15.06 -12.79 1.79
N THR A 81 15.39 -13.72 0.89
CA THR A 81 15.83 -15.07 1.31
C THR A 81 17.05 -15.01 2.24
N ARG A 82 18.02 -14.14 1.93
CA ARG A 82 19.25 -13.99 2.72
C ARG A 82 18.95 -13.40 4.09
N GLU A 83 18.08 -12.41 4.15
CA GLU A 83 17.66 -11.77 5.40
C GLU A 83 16.96 -12.78 6.32
N LEU A 84 16.04 -13.56 5.76
CA LEU A 84 15.35 -14.64 6.48
C LEU A 84 16.27 -15.82 6.85
N GLN A 85 17.56 -15.83 6.50
CA GLN A 85 18.51 -16.79 7.07
C GLN A 85 19.04 -16.36 8.45
N LYS A 86 18.89 -15.09 8.83
CA LYS A 86 19.38 -14.59 10.11
C LYS A 86 18.54 -15.20 11.25
N PRO A 87 19.15 -15.82 12.28
CA PRO A 87 18.44 -16.49 13.36
C PRO A 87 17.33 -15.67 14.02
N LEU A 88 17.62 -14.43 14.39
CA LEU A 88 16.65 -13.55 15.04
C LEU A 88 15.45 -13.22 14.13
N VAL A 89 15.69 -13.04 12.83
CA VAL A 89 14.66 -12.62 11.87
C VAL A 89 13.66 -13.74 11.61
N TRP A 90 14.12 -14.95 11.30
CA TRP A 90 13.16 -16.03 11.02
C TRP A 90 12.43 -16.48 12.29
N LEU A 91 13.09 -16.41 13.46
CA LEU A 91 12.42 -16.66 14.73
C LEU A 91 11.32 -15.61 15.00
N SER A 92 11.61 -14.31 14.81
CA SER A 92 10.61 -13.25 15.05
C SER A 92 9.43 -13.29 14.08
N CYS A 93 9.64 -13.81 12.87
CA CYS A 93 8.55 -14.03 11.91
C CYS A 93 7.73 -15.31 12.19
N GLY A 94 8.16 -16.13 13.15
CA GLY A 94 7.47 -17.34 13.60
C GLY A 94 7.78 -18.59 12.78
N PHE A 95 8.89 -18.62 12.03
CA PHE A 95 9.31 -19.85 11.35
C PHE A 95 9.95 -20.83 12.34
N ASP A 96 9.87 -22.15 12.07
CA ASP A 96 10.66 -23.17 12.81
C ASP A 96 12.10 -23.30 12.29
N ARG A 97 12.34 -22.85 11.05
CA ARG A 97 13.62 -22.87 10.34
C ARG A 97 13.58 -21.87 9.19
N PRO A 98 14.72 -21.37 8.69
CA PRO A 98 14.69 -20.36 7.63
C PRO A 98 14.15 -20.92 6.30
N PRO A 99 13.32 -20.15 5.57
CA PRO A 99 12.77 -20.59 4.28
C PRO A 99 13.84 -20.62 3.19
N SER A 100 13.67 -21.51 2.21
CA SER A 100 14.51 -21.54 1.01
C SER A 100 14.08 -20.46 0.01
N ARG A 101 14.96 -20.12 -0.94
CA ARG A 101 14.64 -19.21 -2.05
C ARG A 101 13.39 -19.65 -2.82
N ASP A 102 13.29 -20.94 -3.14
CA ASP A 102 12.14 -21.48 -3.88
C ASP A 102 10.84 -21.39 -3.08
N THR A 103 10.92 -21.35 -1.76
CA THR A 103 9.74 -21.14 -0.90
C THR A 103 9.28 -19.69 -0.97
N VAL A 104 10.22 -18.75 -0.85
CA VAL A 104 9.97 -17.30 -0.97
C VAL A 104 9.39 -16.96 -2.35
N ASP A 105 9.96 -17.52 -3.41
CA ASP A 105 9.54 -17.30 -4.80
C ASP A 105 8.12 -17.87 -5.08
N ARG A 106 7.85 -19.09 -4.60
CA ARG A 106 6.53 -19.69 -4.69
C ARG A 106 5.48 -18.89 -3.93
N PHE A 107 5.83 -18.38 -2.75
CA PHE A 107 4.90 -17.55 -1.98
C PHE A 107 4.47 -16.29 -2.74
N LEU A 108 5.40 -15.58 -3.41
CA LEU A 108 5.04 -14.43 -4.23
C LEU A 108 4.11 -14.80 -5.39
N THR A 109 4.31 -15.97 -5.98
CA THR A 109 3.45 -16.48 -7.06
C THR A 109 2.05 -16.81 -6.56
N ASP A 110 1.96 -17.50 -5.42
CA ASP A 110 0.68 -17.85 -4.81
C ASP A 110 -0.05 -16.59 -4.30
N LEU A 111 0.68 -15.68 -3.64
CA LEU A 111 0.15 -14.42 -3.11
C LEU A 111 -0.47 -13.58 -4.21
N GLU A 112 0.15 -13.50 -5.39
CA GLU A 112 -0.38 -12.72 -6.50
C GLU A 112 -1.84 -13.03 -6.85
N HIS A 113 -2.28 -14.29 -6.67
CA HIS A 113 -3.64 -14.71 -6.97
C HIS A 113 -4.69 -14.15 -5.99
N VAL A 114 -4.26 -13.72 -4.80
CA VAL A 114 -5.15 -13.30 -3.69
C VAL A 114 -4.72 -11.96 -3.08
N VAL A 115 -3.78 -11.25 -3.72
CA VAL A 115 -3.12 -10.11 -3.07
C VAL A 115 -4.06 -8.92 -2.87
N ASP A 116 -5.06 -8.77 -3.73
CA ASP A 116 -6.12 -7.77 -3.56
C ASP A 116 -6.95 -8.09 -2.32
N GLU A 117 -7.45 -9.33 -2.18
CA GLU A 117 -8.25 -9.78 -1.03
C GLU A 117 -7.45 -9.66 0.29
N VAL A 118 -6.14 -9.93 0.25
CA VAL A 118 -5.25 -9.74 1.41
C VAL A 118 -5.11 -8.27 1.78
N PHE A 119 -4.96 -7.39 0.78
CA PHE A 119 -4.89 -5.96 1.00
C PHE A 119 -6.21 -5.40 1.54
N ASP A 120 -7.32 -5.79 0.93
CA ASP A 120 -8.68 -5.40 1.31
C ASP A 120 -8.97 -5.81 2.76
N HIS A 121 -8.60 -7.03 3.15
CA HIS A 121 -8.74 -7.50 4.53
C HIS A 121 -8.04 -6.57 5.53
N LEU A 122 -6.82 -6.10 5.22
CA LEU A 122 -6.10 -5.16 6.08
C LEU A 122 -6.74 -3.77 6.10
N VAL A 123 -7.27 -3.31 4.96
CA VAL A 123 -8.01 -2.05 4.87
C VAL A 123 -9.30 -2.11 5.68
N GLU A 124 -10.04 -3.23 5.64
CA GLU A 124 -11.22 -3.48 6.46
C GLU A 124 -10.88 -3.42 7.96
N GLN A 125 -9.71 -3.92 8.37
CA GLN A 125 -9.24 -3.78 9.74
C GLN A 125 -9.01 -2.31 10.14
N ALA A 126 -8.53 -1.47 9.22
CA ALA A 126 -8.40 -0.03 9.46
C ALA A 126 -9.77 0.66 9.51
N ALA A 127 -10.69 0.27 8.64
CA ALA A 127 -12.07 0.75 8.64
C ALA A 127 -12.80 0.41 9.95
N ALA A 128 -12.67 -0.82 10.43
CA ALA A 128 -13.27 -1.28 11.68
C ALA A 128 -12.80 -0.50 12.92
N ARG A 129 -11.61 0.11 12.84
CA ARG A 129 -11.02 0.97 13.88
C ARG A 129 -11.37 2.45 13.73
N GLY A 130 -12.18 2.81 12.73
CA GLY A 130 -12.58 4.19 12.46
C GLY A 130 -11.45 5.07 11.96
N LEU A 131 -10.46 4.49 11.26
CA LEU A 131 -9.28 5.23 10.79
C LEU A 131 -9.48 5.94 9.44
N LEU A 132 -10.60 5.68 8.75
CA LEU A 132 -10.91 6.32 7.48
C LEU A 132 -11.55 7.70 7.73
N ASP A 133 -11.11 8.71 7.00
CA ASP A 133 -11.68 10.06 7.04
C ASP A 133 -12.83 10.24 6.04
N SER A 134 -13.45 11.42 6.05
CA SER A 134 -14.53 11.77 5.13
C SER A 134 -14.07 12.25 3.74
N THR A 135 -12.77 12.17 3.43
CA THR A 135 -12.18 12.77 2.22
C THR A 135 -11.19 11.81 1.60
N TYR A 136 -11.57 11.19 0.49
CA TYR A 136 -10.68 10.31 -0.25
C TYR A 136 -9.94 11.08 -1.34
N ARG A 137 -8.77 10.57 -1.72
CA ARG A 137 -7.89 11.18 -2.72
C ARG A 137 -7.40 10.10 -3.67
N ILE A 138 -7.68 10.28 -4.96
CA ILE A 138 -7.18 9.43 -6.03
C ILE A 138 -5.97 10.09 -6.68
N ASP A 139 -4.91 9.31 -6.87
CA ASP A 139 -3.70 9.76 -7.56
C ASP A 139 -3.00 8.54 -8.15
N SER A 140 -2.17 8.76 -9.17
CA SER A 140 -1.38 7.69 -9.77
C SER A 140 0.10 7.97 -9.66
N THR A 141 0.87 6.94 -9.31
CA THR A 141 2.31 7.02 -9.07
C THR A 141 3.07 6.06 -9.97
N HIS A 142 4.33 6.38 -10.29
CA HIS A 142 5.20 5.49 -11.04
C HIS A 142 5.78 4.39 -10.13
N VAL A 143 6.01 3.23 -10.72
CA VAL A 143 6.63 2.07 -10.07
C VAL A 143 7.82 1.67 -10.93
N GLU A 144 9.04 1.92 -10.46
CA GLU A 144 10.25 1.59 -11.20
C GLU A 144 10.51 0.08 -11.18
N ALA A 145 10.81 -0.46 -12.35
CA ALA A 145 11.20 -1.85 -12.52
C ALA A 145 12.71 -1.97 -12.77
N ILE A 146 13.26 -3.13 -12.46
CA ILE A 146 14.63 -3.46 -12.88
C ILE A 146 14.73 -3.49 -14.42
N PRO A 147 15.88 -3.09 -15.01
CA PRO A 147 16.03 -2.94 -16.47
C PRO A 147 15.80 -4.20 -17.32
N TRP A 148 15.74 -5.38 -16.70
CA TRP A 148 15.53 -6.67 -17.38
C TRP A 148 14.17 -7.30 -17.05
N ASN A 149 13.21 -6.51 -16.56
CA ASN A 149 11.82 -6.93 -16.49
C ASN A 149 11.19 -6.80 -17.89
N ASP A 150 11.04 -7.92 -18.59
CA ASP A 150 10.56 -8.02 -19.96
C ASP A 150 9.10 -7.60 -20.18
N GLU A 151 8.33 -7.45 -19.10
CA GLU A 151 6.94 -6.98 -19.14
C GLU A 151 6.80 -5.50 -18.76
N ALA A 152 7.88 -4.82 -18.36
CA ALA A 152 7.90 -3.38 -18.11
C ALA A 152 8.19 -2.60 -19.40
N SER A 153 7.69 -1.36 -19.46
CA SER A 153 7.87 -0.45 -20.59
C SER A 153 8.50 0.88 -20.17
N TRP A 154 9.10 1.57 -21.14
CA TRP A 154 9.44 2.98 -20.99
C TRP A 154 8.15 3.80 -21.03
N ASN A 155 7.91 4.53 -19.95
CA ASN A 155 6.75 5.38 -19.76
C ASN A 155 7.22 6.82 -19.55
N TYR A 156 6.43 7.79 -20.00
CA TYR A 156 6.67 9.20 -19.75
C TYR A 156 5.91 9.63 -18.50
N ASP A 157 6.61 10.27 -17.56
CA ASP A 157 6.00 10.95 -16.42
C ASP A 157 5.89 12.45 -16.75
N PRO A 158 4.69 12.96 -17.09
CA PRO A 158 4.51 14.36 -17.42
C PRO A 158 4.73 15.29 -16.23
N THR A 159 4.66 14.78 -14.99
CA THR A 159 4.91 15.57 -13.78
C THR A 159 6.41 15.81 -13.58
N ALA A 160 7.24 14.81 -13.89
CA ALA A 160 8.70 14.91 -13.80
C ALA A 160 9.37 15.38 -15.09
N GLU A 161 8.59 15.45 -16.18
CA GLU A 161 9.07 15.65 -17.55
C GLU A 161 10.16 14.65 -17.98
N ASP A 162 10.13 13.43 -17.44
CA ASP A 162 11.16 12.40 -17.63
C ASP A 162 10.56 11.02 -17.95
N HIS A 163 11.40 10.11 -18.46
CA HIS A 163 11.02 8.74 -18.73
C HIS A 163 11.47 7.82 -17.60
N TYR A 164 10.61 6.88 -17.22
CA TYR A 164 10.96 5.80 -16.31
C TYR A 164 10.68 4.45 -16.95
N TYR A 165 11.46 3.44 -16.59
CA TYR A 165 11.24 2.07 -17.01
C TYR A 165 10.48 1.34 -15.91
N GLY A 166 9.24 0.93 -16.18
CA GLY A 166 8.43 0.31 -15.15
C GLY A 166 6.94 0.28 -15.45
N PHE A 167 6.18 0.49 -14.38
CA PHE A 167 4.73 0.33 -14.31
C PHE A 167 4.10 1.54 -13.61
N GLY A 168 2.77 1.53 -13.47
CA GLY A 168 2.07 2.49 -12.61
C GLY A 168 1.34 1.81 -11.46
N CYS A 169 0.91 2.62 -10.51
CA CYS A 169 -0.06 2.23 -9.50
C CYS A 169 -1.02 3.39 -9.28
N THR A 170 -2.31 3.15 -9.47
CA THR A 170 -3.37 4.10 -9.11
C THR A 170 -3.83 3.77 -7.71
N ILE A 171 -3.85 4.75 -6.82
CA ILE A 171 -4.16 4.57 -5.41
C ILE A 171 -5.26 5.54 -5.02
N VAL A 172 -6.29 5.04 -4.34
CA VAL A 172 -7.18 5.88 -3.54
C VAL A 172 -6.70 5.80 -2.10
N SER A 173 -6.61 6.96 -1.45
CA SER A 173 -6.11 7.09 -0.09
C SER A 173 -7.00 7.95 0.79
N THR A 174 -6.83 7.79 2.10
CA THR A 174 -7.55 8.55 3.15
C THR A 174 -6.63 8.94 4.29
N GLY A 175 -6.98 10.04 4.97
CA GLY A 175 -6.55 10.39 6.32
C GLY A 175 -5.07 10.14 6.63
N ALA A 176 -4.82 9.15 7.50
CA ALA A 176 -3.51 8.81 8.06
C ALA A 176 -2.57 8.11 7.04
N LYS A 177 -2.54 8.59 5.79
CA LYS A 177 -1.77 8.00 4.69
C LYS A 177 -2.11 6.52 4.47
N ILE A 178 -3.40 6.20 4.51
CA ILE A 178 -3.90 4.84 4.34
C ILE A 178 -4.26 4.67 2.87
N PRO A 179 -3.60 3.79 2.11
CA PRO A 179 -4.15 3.33 0.82
C PRO A 179 -5.39 2.47 1.12
N ILE A 180 -6.51 2.75 0.47
CA ILE A 180 -7.78 2.04 0.69
C ILE A 180 -8.21 1.19 -0.51
N ALA A 181 -7.73 1.54 -1.69
CA ALA A 181 -7.92 0.77 -2.91
C ALA A 181 -6.74 1.09 -3.83
N ALA A 182 -6.32 0.10 -4.64
CA ALA A 182 -5.24 0.30 -5.58
C ALA A 182 -5.39 -0.57 -6.83
N GLU A 183 -4.84 -0.11 -7.94
CA GLU A 183 -4.69 -0.89 -9.15
C GLU A 183 -3.26 -0.80 -9.67
N PHE A 184 -2.67 -1.95 -9.97
CA PHE A 184 -1.36 -2.01 -10.63
C PHE A 184 -1.48 -1.93 -12.15
N THR A 185 -0.99 -0.84 -12.74
CA THR A 185 -1.21 -0.50 -14.15
C THR A 185 0.07 -0.68 -14.99
N PRO A 186 -0.03 -0.78 -16.32
CA PRO A 186 1.15 -0.77 -17.19
C PRO A 186 1.94 0.55 -17.16
N ALA A 187 1.29 1.66 -16.80
CA ALA A 187 1.88 3.00 -16.77
C ALA A 187 1.20 3.88 -15.71
N LYS A 188 1.91 4.90 -15.22
CA LYS A 188 1.45 5.91 -14.25
C LYS A 188 0.12 6.55 -14.68
N GLN A 189 -0.07 6.88 -15.95
CA GLN A 189 -1.35 7.42 -16.40
C GLN A 189 -2.40 6.31 -16.45
N ALA A 190 -3.38 6.39 -15.56
CA ALA A 190 -4.50 5.48 -15.53
C ALA A 190 -5.50 5.82 -16.63
N ALA A 191 -6.08 4.80 -17.27
CA ALA A 191 -7.27 4.99 -18.08
C ALA A 191 -8.47 5.31 -17.17
N GLU A 192 -9.49 5.97 -17.73
CA GLU A 192 -10.74 6.26 -17.02
C GLU A 192 -11.38 5.00 -16.42
N GLU A 193 -11.34 3.87 -17.15
CA GLU A 193 -11.84 2.57 -16.65
C GLU A 193 -11.11 2.14 -15.36
N THR A 194 -9.79 2.35 -15.29
CA THR A 194 -9.02 2.06 -14.08
C THR A 194 -9.40 3.00 -12.94
N ALA A 195 -9.50 4.31 -13.21
CA ALA A 195 -9.92 5.28 -12.20
C ALA A 195 -11.30 4.91 -11.63
N MET A 196 -12.23 4.50 -12.49
CA MET A 196 -13.56 4.04 -12.12
C MET A 196 -13.54 2.76 -11.27
N ARG A 197 -12.71 1.78 -11.63
CA ARG A 197 -12.56 0.54 -10.84
C ARG A 197 -12.04 0.83 -9.44
N VAL A 198 -10.88 1.49 -9.33
CA VAL A 198 -10.29 1.79 -8.01
C VAL A 198 -11.20 2.68 -7.16
N THR A 199 -11.94 3.60 -7.79
CA THR A 199 -12.96 4.40 -7.11
C THR A 199 -14.08 3.53 -6.55
N ARG A 200 -14.60 2.56 -7.32
CA ARG A 200 -15.65 1.63 -6.86
C ARG A 200 -15.16 0.80 -5.69
N ASP A 201 -13.95 0.26 -5.77
CA ASP A 201 -13.36 -0.56 -4.71
C ASP A 201 -13.21 0.25 -3.42
N ALA A 202 -12.74 1.50 -3.51
CA ALA A 202 -12.67 2.42 -2.37
C ALA A 202 -14.04 2.70 -1.73
N LEU A 203 -15.07 2.94 -2.54
CA LEU A 203 -16.43 3.18 -2.03
C LEU A 203 -17.08 1.94 -1.42
N ALA A 204 -16.67 0.74 -1.84
CA ALA A 204 -17.15 -0.51 -1.28
C ALA A 204 -16.67 -0.72 0.16
N VAL A 205 -15.47 -0.23 0.51
CA VAL A 205 -14.95 -0.22 1.89
C VAL A 205 -15.77 0.74 2.75
N ALA A 206 -15.84 2.01 2.35
CA ALA A 206 -16.65 3.03 3.01
C ALA A 206 -16.88 4.22 2.09
N GLN A 207 -18.03 4.89 2.26
CA GLN A 207 -18.38 6.05 1.45
C GLN A 207 -17.88 7.36 2.10
N PRO A 208 -16.98 8.13 1.45
CA PRO A 208 -16.55 9.43 1.93
C PRO A 208 -17.59 10.51 1.56
N ILE A 209 -17.41 11.72 2.09
CA ILE A 209 -18.17 12.89 1.63
C ILE A 209 -17.52 13.45 0.35
N TRP A 210 -16.19 13.49 0.31
CA TRP A 210 -15.42 14.12 -0.76
C TRP A 210 -14.48 13.12 -1.42
N MET A 211 -14.35 13.20 -2.75
CA MET A 211 -13.34 12.48 -3.51
C MET A 211 -12.52 13.46 -4.33
N LEU A 212 -11.20 13.55 -4.07
CA LEU A 212 -10.31 14.53 -4.68
C LEU A 212 -9.43 13.87 -5.74
N GLY A 213 -9.38 14.42 -6.94
CA GLY A 213 -8.48 14.02 -8.02
C GLY A 213 -7.81 15.24 -8.65
N ASP A 214 -6.69 15.06 -9.35
CA ASP A 214 -6.18 16.12 -10.22
C ASP A 214 -7.04 16.25 -11.50
N SER A 215 -6.64 17.13 -12.41
CA SER A 215 -7.37 17.37 -13.66
C SER A 215 -7.35 16.18 -14.62
N ALA A 216 -6.54 15.14 -14.38
CA ALA A 216 -6.61 13.90 -15.16
C ALA A 216 -7.88 13.10 -14.83
N TYR A 217 -8.51 13.35 -13.68
CA TYR A 217 -9.79 12.76 -13.27
C TYR A 217 -10.99 13.64 -13.61
N ASP A 218 -10.79 14.73 -14.38
CA ASP A 218 -11.89 15.52 -14.95
C ASP A 218 -12.59 14.76 -16.11
N THR A 219 -13.28 13.68 -15.77
CA THR A 219 -14.13 12.93 -16.70
C THR A 219 -15.58 12.93 -16.25
N LEU A 220 -16.50 13.03 -17.21
CA LEU A 220 -17.93 13.15 -16.90
C LEU A 220 -18.47 11.90 -16.19
N ASP A 221 -18.07 10.71 -16.63
CA ASP A 221 -18.56 9.45 -16.08
C ASP A 221 -18.09 9.26 -14.63
N TRP A 222 -16.86 9.67 -14.31
CA TRP A 222 -16.34 9.62 -12.94
C TRP A 222 -17.08 10.57 -12.01
N HIS A 223 -17.32 11.81 -12.45
CA HIS A 223 -18.10 12.78 -11.70
C HIS A 223 -19.55 12.33 -11.48
N ASP A 224 -20.22 11.86 -12.53
CA ASP A 224 -21.61 11.43 -12.47
C ASP A 224 -21.80 10.20 -11.57
N TYR A 225 -20.86 9.25 -11.63
CA TYR A 225 -20.86 8.10 -10.74
C TYR A 225 -20.74 8.48 -9.27
N LEU A 226 -19.80 9.39 -8.94
CA LEU A 226 -19.61 9.84 -7.55
C LEU A 226 -20.82 10.60 -7.02
N LEU A 227 -21.39 11.51 -7.82
CA LEU A 227 -22.59 12.26 -7.43
C LEU A 227 -23.79 11.34 -7.25
N ALA A 228 -23.98 10.36 -8.13
CA ALA A 228 -25.03 9.35 -7.98
C ALA A 228 -24.85 8.48 -6.73
N ALA A 229 -23.61 8.25 -6.31
CA ALA A 229 -23.29 7.59 -5.05
C ALA A 229 -23.45 8.51 -3.83
N GLY A 230 -23.69 9.81 -3.99
CA GLY A 230 -23.76 10.78 -2.89
C GLY A 230 -22.40 11.24 -2.38
N VAL A 231 -21.37 11.14 -3.22
CA VAL A 231 -20.00 11.62 -2.96
C VAL A 231 -19.75 12.85 -3.82
N VAL A 232 -19.12 13.89 -3.27
CA VAL A 232 -18.80 15.11 -4.02
C VAL A 232 -17.41 14.98 -4.66
N PRO A 233 -17.31 14.82 -6.00
CA PRO A 233 -16.04 14.82 -6.70
C PRO A 233 -15.46 16.24 -6.75
N VAL A 234 -14.17 16.40 -6.48
CA VAL A 234 -13.45 17.66 -6.65
C VAL A 234 -12.20 17.39 -7.48
N ALA A 235 -12.30 17.72 -8.77
CA ALA A 235 -11.21 17.69 -9.72
C ALA A 235 -11.19 19.03 -10.49
N PRO A 236 -10.02 19.67 -10.68
CA PRO A 236 -9.93 20.89 -11.47
C PRO A 236 -10.43 20.65 -12.88
N TYR A 237 -11.25 21.57 -13.36
CA TYR A 237 -11.79 21.54 -14.70
C TYR A 237 -10.66 21.63 -15.74
N ASN A 238 -10.70 20.76 -16.75
CA ASN A 238 -9.79 20.77 -17.88
C ASN A 238 -10.53 21.30 -19.12
N PRO A 239 -10.31 22.58 -19.52
CA PRO A 239 -11.01 23.19 -20.65
C PRO A 239 -10.77 22.49 -21.98
N ARG A 240 -9.71 21.69 -22.09
CA ARG A 240 -9.39 20.93 -23.32
C ARG A 240 -10.35 19.77 -23.58
N ASN A 241 -11.19 19.41 -22.61
CA ASN A 241 -12.13 18.31 -22.72
C ASN A 241 -13.44 18.72 -23.44
N THR A 242 -13.59 19.98 -23.88
CA THR A 242 -14.78 20.48 -24.59
C THR A 242 -14.40 21.54 -25.63
N ASP A 243 -15.19 21.62 -26.69
CA ASP A 243 -15.07 22.68 -27.72
C ASP A 243 -15.63 24.03 -27.24
N ASP A 244 -16.51 24.01 -26.24
CA ASP A 244 -17.12 25.20 -25.61
C ASP A 244 -16.80 25.20 -24.11
N PRO A 245 -15.73 25.89 -23.70
CA PRO A 245 -15.25 25.84 -22.32
C PRO A 245 -16.14 26.66 -21.38
N LEU A 246 -16.50 26.05 -20.25
CA LEU A 246 -17.24 26.70 -19.17
C LEU A 246 -16.33 27.59 -18.32
N ASP A 247 -16.91 28.63 -17.72
CA ASP A 247 -16.27 29.50 -16.72
C ASP A 247 -16.47 28.92 -15.31
N ILE A 248 -15.78 27.79 -15.05
CA ILE A 248 -15.81 27.06 -13.78
C ILE A 248 -14.39 26.64 -13.39
N GLU A 249 -14.14 26.47 -12.09
CA GLU A 249 -12.84 25.99 -11.60
C GLU A 249 -12.83 24.47 -11.41
N TYR A 250 -13.93 23.91 -10.94
CA TYR A 250 -14.10 22.48 -10.74
C TYR A 250 -15.28 21.96 -11.56
N ARG A 251 -15.11 20.78 -12.16
CA ARG A 251 -16.16 20.15 -12.97
C ARG A 251 -17.48 19.95 -12.22
N VAL A 252 -17.42 19.73 -10.92
CA VAL A 252 -18.59 19.52 -10.07
C VAL A 252 -19.55 20.72 -10.04
N GLU A 253 -19.06 21.93 -10.31
CA GLU A 253 -19.90 23.15 -10.38
C GLU A 253 -20.94 23.03 -11.50
N ASP A 254 -20.58 22.52 -12.68
CA ASP A 254 -21.53 22.21 -13.76
C ASP A 254 -22.33 20.93 -13.48
N ARG A 255 -21.69 19.90 -12.92
CA ARG A 255 -22.35 18.59 -12.78
C ARG A 255 -23.42 18.60 -11.70
N ILE A 256 -23.23 19.32 -10.61
CA ILE A 256 -24.17 19.25 -9.48
C ILE A 256 -25.55 19.79 -9.85
N GLU A 257 -25.64 20.78 -10.73
CA GLU A 257 -26.92 21.31 -11.23
C GLU A 257 -27.77 20.25 -11.94
N LYS A 258 -27.13 19.24 -12.54
CA LYS A 258 -27.80 18.11 -13.21
C LYS A 258 -28.30 17.03 -12.25
N HIS A 259 -27.70 16.97 -11.05
CA HIS A 259 -28.00 15.95 -10.04
C HIS A 259 -28.84 16.50 -8.88
N SER A 260 -28.87 17.82 -8.69
CA SER A 260 -29.61 18.47 -7.60
C SER A 260 -29.94 19.93 -7.93
N GLU A 261 -31.23 20.28 -7.87
CA GLU A 261 -31.70 21.66 -8.00
C GLU A 261 -31.48 22.48 -6.70
N ASP A 262 -31.35 21.81 -5.55
CA ASP A 262 -31.35 22.45 -4.22
C ASP A 262 -29.95 22.64 -3.60
N VAL A 263 -28.89 22.14 -4.24
CA VAL A 263 -27.53 22.15 -3.67
C VAL A 263 -26.69 23.22 -4.35
N GLN A 264 -26.30 24.24 -3.59
CA GLN A 264 -25.34 25.23 -4.03
C GLN A 264 -23.97 24.97 -3.39
N LEU A 265 -22.99 24.59 -4.19
CA LEU A 265 -21.60 24.51 -3.76
C LEU A 265 -20.95 25.88 -3.85
N LYS A 266 -20.33 26.32 -2.76
CA LYS A 266 -19.52 27.53 -2.77
C LYS A 266 -18.12 27.17 -3.26
N GLN A 267 -17.62 27.87 -4.27
CA GLN A 267 -16.27 27.71 -4.79
C GLN A 267 -15.21 27.74 -3.67
N SER A 268 -15.34 28.64 -2.68
CA SER A 268 -14.42 28.69 -1.55
C SER A 268 -14.36 27.42 -0.68
N VAL A 269 -15.45 26.64 -0.61
CA VAL A 269 -15.46 25.34 0.06
C VAL A 269 -14.76 24.30 -0.79
N LEU A 270 -14.93 24.36 -2.12
CA LEU A 270 -14.22 23.49 -3.05
C LEU A 270 -12.70 23.75 -2.99
N ASP A 271 -12.29 25.01 -2.96
CA ASP A 271 -10.88 25.41 -2.81
C ASP A 271 -10.26 24.92 -1.50
N GLU A 272 -10.94 25.17 -0.37
CA GLU A 272 -10.47 24.70 0.93
C GLU A 272 -10.35 23.17 0.97
N THR A 273 -11.30 22.48 0.34
CA THR A 273 -11.31 21.02 0.27
C THR A 273 -10.19 20.52 -0.64
N TYR A 274 -10.02 21.11 -1.82
CA TYR A 274 -9.02 20.72 -2.81
C TYR A 274 -7.60 20.95 -2.32
N ASN A 275 -7.36 21.98 -1.48
CA ASN A 275 -6.06 22.19 -0.82
C ASN A 275 -5.58 20.97 -0.01
N ARG A 276 -6.50 20.10 0.43
CA ARG A 276 -6.19 18.84 1.14
C ARG A 276 -5.70 17.74 0.21
N ARG A 277 -5.77 17.89 -1.12
CA ARG A 277 -5.27 16.93 -2.12
C ARG A 277 -3.80 16.61 -1.93
N THR A 278 -2.99 17.61 -1.53
CA THR A 278 -1.54 17.48 -1.26
C THR A 278 -1.17 16.35 -0.28
N GLN A 279 -2.11 15.87 0.54
CA GLN A 279 -1.88 14.71 1.41
C GLN A 279 -1.71 13.40 0.64
N VAL A 280 -2.18 13.31 -0.61
CA VAL A 280 -1.99 12.11 -1.44
C VAL A 280 -0.51 11.90 -1.78
N GLU A 281 0.23 12.98 -2.01
CA GLU A 281 1.68 12.93 -2.25
C GLU A 281 2.41 12.35 -1.04
N ARG A 282 2.01 12.76 0.17
CA ARG A 282 2.54 12.18 1.41
C ARG A 282 2.20 10.70 1.60
N THR A 283 1.06 10.27 1.04
CA THR A 283 0.70 8.85 1.04
C THR A 283 1.55 8.08 0.06
N ASN A 284 1.74 8.62 -1.15
CA ASN A 284 2.64 8.07 -2.17
C ASN A 284 4.06 7.93 -1.63
N ASP A 285 4.57 8.93 -0.92
CA ASP A 285 5.89 8.87 -0.28
C ASP A 285 5.92 7.76 0.79
N ALA A 286 4.94 7.70 1.68
CA ALA A 286 4.90 6.69 2.73
C ALA A 286 4.76 5.25 2.20
N VAL A 287 4.08 5.02 1.08
CA VAL A 287 4.05 3.70 0.44
C VAL A 287 5.33 3.40 -0.35
N LYS A 288 6.03 4.42 -0.86
CA LYS A 288 7.35 4.27 -1.49
C LYS A 288 8.41 3.88 -0.47
N ASP A 289 8.36 4.46 0.73
CA ASP A 289 9.20 4.06 1.88
C ASP A 289 8.92 2.61 2.30
N CYS A 290 7.72 2.08 2.01
CA CYS A 290 7.38 0.67 2.21
C CYS A 290 7.79 -0.23 1.01
N GLY A 291 8.45 0.30 -0.02
CA GLY A 291 8.96 -0.47 -1.16
C GLY A 291 8.19 -0.35 -2.48
N LEU A 292 7.11 0.44 -2.55
CA LEU A 292 6.30 0.55 -3.77
C LEU A 292 7.11 1.05 -4.99
N GLY A 293 8.16 1.86 -4.76
CA GLY A 293 9.03 2.38 -5.81
C GLY A 293 10.19 1.47 -6.22
N HIS A 294 10.37 0.30 -5.58
CA HIS A 294 11.58 -0.51 -5.71
C HIS A 294 11.28 -1.97 -6.08
N VAL A 295 10.57 -2.17 -7.19
CA VAL A 295 10.20 -3.51 -7.64
C VAL A 295 11.41 -4.26 -8.20
N ARG A 296 11.80 -5.32 -7.50
CA ARG A 296 12.91 -6.23 -7.88
C ARG A 296 12.37 -7.57 -8.35
N ALA A 297 11.50 -7.53 -9.35
CA ALA A 297 10.85 -8.68 -9.96
C ALA A 297 11.19 -8.81 -11.44
N ARG A 298 11.23 -10.06 -11.93
CA ARG A 298 11.15 -10.37 -13.37
C ARG A 298 9.69 -10.71 -13.67
N GLY A 299 9.13 -10.10 -14.72
CA GLY A 299 7.73 -10.25 -15.10
C GLY A 299 6.76 -9.45 -14.23
N ARG A 300 5.50 -9.42 -14.67
CA ARG A 300 4.43 -8.59 -14.10
C ARG A 300 3.82 -9.18 -12.83
N VAL A 301 3.72 -10.50 -12.75
CA VAL A 301 3.13 -11.24 -11.60
C VAL A 301 3.84 -10.90 -10.29
N HIS A 302 5.16 -11.12 -10.24
CA HIS A 302 5.94 -10.79 -9.03
C HIS A 302 6.02 -9.29 -8.80
N ALA A 303 6.01 -8.47 -9.84
CA ALA A 303 5.99 -7.02 -9.70
C ALA A 303 4.72 -6.56 -8.95
N ARG A 304 3.57 -7.07 -9.37
CA ARG A 304 2.28 -6.80 -8.74
C ARG A 304 2.24 -7.23 -7.28
N ALA A 305 2.65 -8.47 -6.97
CA ALA A 305 2.69 -8.96 -5.60
C ALA A 305 3.60 -8.09 -4.71
N GLN A 306 4.74 -7.65 -5.22
CA GLN A 306 5.65 -6.77 -4.49
C GLN A 306 5.07 -5.37 -4.24
N VAL A 307 4.35 -4.80 -5.21
CA VAL A 307 3.64 -3.52 -5.05
C VAL A 307 2.60 -3.62 -3.93
N PHE A 308 1.79 -4.68 -3.93
CA PHE A 308 0.75 -4.84 -2.93
C PHE A 308 1.31 -5.20 -1.55
N LEU A 309 2.45 -5.88 -1.46
CA LEU A 309 3.17 -6.06 -0.18
C LEU A 309 3.55 -4.71 0.44
N ALA A 310 3.99 -3.74 -0.36
CA ALA A 310 4.30 -2.39 0.12
C ALA A 310 3.04 -1.66 0.62
N LEU A 311 1.91 -1.81 -0.09
CA LEU A 311 0.62 -1.27 0.35
C LEU A 311 0.15 -1.91 1.66
N CYS A 312 0.24 -3.23 1.77
CA CYS A 312 -0.08 -3.97 2.99
C CYS A 312 0.79 -3.52 4.15
N LEU A 313 2.10 -3.37 3.95
CA LEU A 313 3.01 -2.88 4.99
C LEU A 313 2.60 -1.49 5.47
N ARG A 314 2.23 -0.58 4.57
CA ARG A 314 1.77 0.76 4.96
C ARG A 314 0.55 0.67 5.88
N VAL A 315 -0.44 -0.17 5.55
CA VAL A 315 -1.63 -0.37 6.39
C VAL A 315 -1.28 -1.01 7.73
N VAL A 316 -0.40 -2.01 7.75
CA VAL A 316 0.09 -2.67 8.98
C VAL A 316 0.78 -1.67 9.91
N VAL A 317 1.62 -0.76 9.37
CA VAL A 317 2.27 0.29 10.17
C VAL A 317 1.23 1.26 10.77
N VAL A 318 0.21 1.65 10.00
CA VAL A 318 -0.89 2.50 10.50
C VAL A 318 -1.58 1.84 11.68
N LEU A 319 -2.00 0.58 11.49
CA LEU A 319 -2.71 -0.21 12.51
C LEU A 319 -1.85 -0.36 13.76
N THR A 320 -0.58 -0.69 13.60
CA THR A 320 0.36 -0.85 14.72
C THR A 320 0.54 0.46 15.49
N ASN A 321 0.73 1.58 14.80
CA ASN A 321 0.85 2.89 15.45
C ASN A 321 -0.43 3.25 16.21
N TYR A 322 -1.60 2.97 15.63
CA TYR A 322 -2.89 3.19 16.30
C TYR A 322 -3.01 2.38 17.59
N GLU A 323 -2.71 1.07 17.55
CA GLU A 323 -2.81 0.17 18.70
C GLU A 323 -1.83 0.53 19.82
N ARG A 324 -0.67 1.09 19.46
CA ARG A 324 0.31 1.63 20.42
C ARG A 324 -0.04 3.02 20.96
N GLY A 325 -1.13 3.62 20.50
CA GLY A 325 -1.56 4.97 20.89
C GLY A 325 -0.69 6.10 20.28
N ASP A 326 0.10 5.79 19.25
CA ASP A 326 0.88 6.75 18.48
C ASP A 326 0.05 7.34 17.32
N ASN A 327 0.59 8.35 16.63
CA ASN A 327 -0.06 8.91 15.45
C ASN A 327 -0.04 7.89 14.30
N PRO A 328 -1.21 7.42 13.80
CA PRO A 328 -1.27 6.41 12.73
C PRO A 328 -0.63 6.86 11.40
N GLY A 329 -0.54 8.17 11.17
CA GLY A 329 0.06 8.75 9.96
C GLY A 329 1.60 8.75 9.93
N ARG A 330 2.26 8.23 10.97
CA ARG A 330 3.73 8.06 10.98
C ARG A 330 4.15 6.93 10.04
N GLU A 331 5.29 7.13 9.41
CA GLU A 331 5.92 6.19 8.46
C GLU A 331 6.63 5.04 9.16
N LEU A 332 7.22 5.30 10.34
CA LEU A 332 7.94 4.32 11.13
C LEU A 332 7.33 4.16 12.52
N LEU A 333 7.58 2.99 13.11
CA LEU A 333 7.25 2.71 14.50
C LEU A 333 8.15 3.53 15.43
N LYS A 334 7.59 3.95 16.56
CA LYS A 334 8.38 4.58 17.62
C LYS A 334 9.18 3.51 18.37
N ALA A 335 10.48 3.76 18.54
CA ALA A 335 11.37 2.96 19.39
C ALA A 335 10.97 3.04 20.87
#